data_AF-A0A2E9L3G9-F1
#
_entry.id   AF-A0A2E9L3G9-F1
#
_cell.length_a   1.000
_cell.length_b   1.000
_cell.length_c   1.000
_cell.angle_alpha   90.00
_cell.angle_beta   90.00
_cell.angle_gamma   90.00
#
_symmetry.space_group_name_H-M   'P 1'
#
loop_
_entity.id
_entity.type
_entity.pdbx_description
1 polymer ?
#
loop_
_entity_poly.entity_id
_entity_poly.type
_entity_poly.pdbx_seq_one_letter_code
_entity_poly.pdbx_strand_id
1 'polypeptide(L)'
;GVVGIGGGIFLSPILFLIKAGRPKHIVTTASLFILINSLLGIIGQLTKNVVISEMPNYWFLLLAVLIGGQVGNFLNLKIFPTPILALVTAGLVLFIAIRMAYKLFI
;
A
#
# COMPACT_ATOMS: atom_id res chain seq x y z
N GLY A 1 -12.07 -7.43 0.02
CA GLY A 1 -11.02 -8.39 0.42
C GLY A 1 -10.63 -9.37 -0.68
N VAL A 2 -10.73 -9.02 -1.97
CA VAL A 2 -10.39 -9.96 -3.06
C VAL A 2 -8.88 -10.07 -3.29
N VAL A 3 -8.13 -8.98 -3.10
CA VAL A 3 -6.67 -8.92 -3.34
C VAL A 3 -5.85 -8.98 -2.03
N GLY A 4 -6.51 -9.03 -0.86
CA GLY A 4 -5.82 -9.02 0.45
C GLY A 4 -5.13 -7.70 0.85
N ILE A 5 -5.03 -6.73 -0.05
CA ILE A 5 -4.24 -5.48 0.13
C ILE A 5 -5.06 -4.30 0.71
N GLY A 6 -6.37 -4.48 0.91
CA GLY A 6 -7.29 -3.38 1.25
C GLY A 6 -7.58 -2.53 -0.01
N GLY A 7 -8.86 -2.28 -0.31
CA GLY A 7 -9.28 -1.73 -1.62
C GLY A 7 -8.76 -0.32 -1.95
N GLY A 8 -8.12 0.37 -1.00
CA GLY A 8 -7.73 1.76 -1.12
C GLY A 8 -6.60 2.03 -2.12
N ILE A 9 -5.70 1.07 -2.38
CA ILE A 9 -4.64 1.25 -3.38
C ILE A 9 -5.22 1.37 -4.80
N PHE A 10 -6.31 0.67 -5.09
CA PHE A 10 -7.03 0.79 -6.36
C PHE A 10 -7.97 1.99 -6.40
N LEU A 11 -8.43 2.46 -5.24
CA LEU A 11 -9.38 3.56 -5.16
C LEU A 11 -8.78 4.89 -5.65
N SER A 12 -7.50 5.16 -5.37
CA SER A 12 -6.83 6.39 -5.82
C SER A 12 -6.76 6.53 -7.35
N PRO A 13 -6.28 5.52 -8.12
CA PRO A 13 -6.31 5.57 -9.58
C PRO A 13 -7.72 5.71 -10.15
N ILE A 14 -8.70 4.97 -9.61
CA ILE A 14 -10.09 5.02 -10.09
C ILE A 14 -10.69 6.41 -9.88
N LEU A 15 -10.55 7.00 -8.68
CA LEU A 15 -11.01 8.36 -8.36
C LEU A 15 -10.34 9.42 -9.24
N PHE A 16 -9.05 9.22 -9.56
CA PHE A 16 -8.31 10.10 -10.46
C PHE A 16 -8.81 10.01 -11.90
N LEU A 17 -9.05 8.79 -12.41
CA LEU A 17 -9.55 8.55 -13.76
C LEU A 17 -10.96 9.11 -13.98
N ILE A 18 -11.85 9.00 -13.01
CA ILE A 18 -13.21 9.57 -13.07
C ILE A 18 -13.24 11.08 -12.80
N LYS A 19 -12.09 11.73 -12.58
CA LYS A 19 -11.97 13.16 -12.21
C LYS A 19 -12.92 13.57 -11.07
N ALA A 20 -13.08 12.71 -10.05
CA ALA A 20 -14.01 12.94 -8.93
C ALA A 20 -13.66 14.13 -8.04
N GLY A 21 -12.51 14.78 -8.26
CA GLY A 21 -12.09 15.97 -7.52
C GLY A 21 -10.67 16.38 -7.88
N ARG A 22 -10.14 17.38 -7.16
CA ARG A 22 -8.74 17.79 -7.34
C ARG A 22 -7.82 16.64 -6.88
N PRO A 23 -6.68 16.39 -7.56
CA PRO A 23 -5.76 15.30 -7.22
C PRO A 23 -5.36 15.26 -5.74
N LYS A 24 -5.15 16.45 -5.14
CA LYS A 24 -4.83 16.59 -3.71
C LYS A 24 -5.90 15.99 -2.79
N HIS A 25 -7.19 16.22 -3.07
CA HIS A 25 -8.27 15.66 -2.26
C HIS A 25 -8.41 14.15 -2.46
N ILE A 26 -8.24 13.68 -3.71
CA ILE A 26 -8.31 12.25 -4.04
C ILE A 26 -7.25 11.46 -3.26
N VAL A 27 -6.00 11.96 -3.25
CA VAL A 27 -4.90 11.32 -2.53
C VAL A 27 -5.14 11.29 -1.03
N THR A 28 -5.61 12.40 -0.44
CA THR A 28 -5.94 12.45 0.99
C THR A 28 -7.06 11.48 1.36
N THR A 29 -8.17 11.48 0.64
CA THR A 29 -9.31 10.58 0.92
C THR A 29 -8.92 9.11 0.74
N ALA A 30 -8.17 8.77 -0.31
CA ALA A 30 -7.69 7.41 -0.51
C ALA A 30 -6.75 6.96 0.63
N SER A 31 -5.86 7.84 1.10
CA SER A 31 -4.94 7.54 2.21
C SER A 31 -5.69 7.30 3.51
N LEU A 32 -6.71 8.12 3.78
CA LEU A 32 -7.58 7.98 4.96
C LEU A 32 -8.40 6.68 4.88
N PHE A 33 -8.90 6.33 3.69
CA PHE A 33 -9.59 5.06 3.46
C PHE A 33 -8.68 3.85 3.64
N ILE A 34 -7.41 3.91 3.19
CA ILE A 34 -6.41 2.85 3.44
C ILE A 34 -6.18 2.69 4.94
N LEU A 35 -5.98 3.79 5.67
CA LEU A 35 -5.72 3.78 7.11
C LEU A 35 -6.88 3.11 7.88
N ILE A 36 -8.12 3.55 7.61
CA ILE A 36 -9.31 2.99 8.27
C ILE A 36 -9.44 1.50 7.97
N ASN A 37 -9.29 1.08 6.70
CA ASN A 37 -9.38 -0.34 6.35
C ASN A 37 -8.29 -1.18 7.01
N SER A 38 -7.07 -0.66 7.12
CA SER A 38 -5.98 -1.35 7.79
C SER A 38 -6.25 -1.51 9.28
N LEU A 39 -6.77 -0.47 9.94
CA LEU A 39 -7.11 -0.51 11.36
C LEU A 39 -8.24 -1.51 11.64
N LEU A 40 -9.31 -1.48 10.83
CA LEU A 40 -10.40 -2.45 10.91
C LEU A 40 -9.92 -3.88 10.61
N GLY A 41 -8.99 -4.04 9.67
CA GLY A 41 -8.36 -5.33 9.37
C GLY A 41 -7.58 -5.89 10.55
N ILE A 42 -6.78 -5.06 11.23
CA ILE A 42 -6.04 -5.44 12.44
C ILE A 42 -7.02 -5.82 13.56
N ILE A 43 -8.03 -4.99 13.83
CA ILE A 43 -9.04 -5.26 14.86
C ILE A 43 -9.77 -6.59 14.58
N GLY A 44 -10.16 -6.84 13.33
CA GLY A 44 -10.80 -8.10 12.93
C GLY A 44 -9.87 -9.33 13.01
N GLN A 45 -8.56 -9.15 12.83
CA GLN A 45 -7.58 -10.21 13.06
C GLN A 45 -7.36 -10.48 14.56
N LEU A 46 -7.37 -9.44 15.40
CA LEU A 46 -7.23 -9.56 16.85
C LEU A 46 -8.39 -10.33 17.50
N THR A 47 -9.59 -10.32 16.88
CA THR A 47 -10.72 -11.13 17.34
C THR A 47 -10.53 -12.65 17.09
N LYS A 48 -9.58 -13.05 16.23
CA LYS A 48 -9.29 -14.46 15.99
C LYS A 48 -8.26 -14.96 17.01
N ASN A 49 -8.69 -15.85 17.91
CA ASN A 49 -7.86 -16.43 18.99
C ASN A 49 -6.52 -17.05 18.53
N VAL A 50 -6.40 -17.44 17.26
CA VAL A 50 -5.17 -18.03 16.68
C VAL A 50 -4.04 -17.01 16.52
N VAL A 51 -4.34 -15.71 16.45
CA VAL A 51 -3.33 -14.66 16.18
C VAL A 51 -2.61 -14.20 17.44
N ILE A 52 -3.21 -14.36 18.62
CA ILE A 52 -2.69 -13.84 19.90
C ILE A 52 -1.38 -14.55 20.30
N SER A 53 -1.21 -15.83 19.97
CA SER A 53 0.02 -16.59 20.25
C SER A 53 1.19 -16.22 19.33
N GLU A 54 0.93 -15.78 18.10
CA GLU A 54 1.93 -15.40 17.09
C GLU A 54 2.20 -13.88 17.06
N MET A 55 1.37 -13.10 17.77
CA MET A 55 1.42 -11.63 17.85
C MET A 55 2.81 -11.05 18.20
N PRO A 56 3.63 -11.66 19.09
CA PRO A 56 4.99 -11.18 19.36
C PRO A 56 5.89 -11.16 18.12
N ASN A 57 5.68 -12.08 17.18
CA ASN A 57 6.50 -12.22 15.97
C ASN A 57 6.16 -11.12 14.92
N TYR A 58 4.93 -10.63 14.91
CA TYR A 58 4.48 -9.59 13.98
C TYR A 58 4.85 -8.17 14.41
N TRP A 59 5.29 -7.96 15.65
CA TRP A 59 5.69 -6.64 16.15
C TRP A 59 6.83 -6.02 15.32
N PHE A 60 7.80 -6.85 14.90
CA PHE A 60 8.90 -6.41 14.04
C PHE A 60 8.38 -5.94 12.67
N LEU A 61 7.36 -6.59 12.13
CA LEU A 61 6.78 -6.26 10.84
C LEU A 61 6.06 -4.90 10.89
N LEU A 62 5.36 -4.62 11.99
CA LEU A 62 4.73 -3.32 12.23
C LEU A 62 5.79 -2.20 12.28
N LEU A 63 6.89 -2.44 12.99
CA LEU A 63 8.01 -1.52 13.09
C LEU A 63 8.69 -1.28 11.74
N ALA A 64 8.90 -2.35 10.96
CA ALA A 64 9.46 -2.28 9.61
C ALA A 64 8.57 -1.48 8.66
N VAL A 65 7.24 -1.66 8.72
CA VAL A 65 6.29 -0.90 7.88
C VAL A 65 6.25 0.58 8.28
N LEU A 66 6.29 0.90 9.57
CA LEU A 66 6.34 2.29 10.03
C LEU A 66 7.62 2.99 9.59
N ILE A 67 8.79 2.37 9.80
CA ILE A 67 10.07 2.93 9.36
C ILE A 67 10.11 3.03 7.83
N GLY A 68 9.72 1.97 7.12
CA GLY A 68 9.70 1.95 5.66
C GLY A 68 8.78 3.01 5.06
N GLY A 69 7.60 3.24 5.66
CA GLY A 69 6.68 4.29 5.26
C GLY A 69 7.25 5.70 5.44
N GLN A 70 7.90 5.95 6.58
CA GLN A 70 8.55 7.24 6.85
C GLN A 70 9.75 7.50 5.94
N VAL A 71 10.61 6.49 5.76
CA VAL A 71 11.76 6.56 4.84
C VAL A 71 11.29 6.79 3.41
N GLY A 72 10.23 6.09 2.97
CA GLY A 72 9.63 6.29 1.64
C GLY A 72 9.08 7.71 1.44
N ASN A 73 8.38 8.26 2.44
CA ASN A 73 7.89 9.64 2.41
C ASN A 73 9.04 10.66 2.35
N PHE A 74 10.11 10.41 3.13
CA PHE A 74 11.31 11.25 3.13
C PHE A 74 12.02 11.24 1.76
N LEU A 75 12.17 10.07 1.13
CA LEU A 75 12.76 9.93 -0.19
C LEU A 75 11.93 10.64 -1.27
N ASN A 76 10.60 10.52 -1.22
CA ASN A 76 9.67 11.17 -2.14
C ASN A 76 9.72 12.70 -2.06
N LEU A 77 9.76 13.26 -0.85
CA LEU A 77 9.71 14.71 -0.66
C LEU A 77 11.07 15.41 -0.82
N LYS A 78 12.19 14.71 -0.54
CA LYS A 78 13.48 15.38 -0.31
C LYS A 78 14.61 14.98 -1.26
N ILE A 79 14.56 13.80 -1.87
CA ILE A 79 15.70 13.23 -2.59
C ILE A 79 15.40 13.01 -4.09
N PHE A 80 14.20 12.56 -4.44
CA PHE A 80 13.88 12.22 -5.83
C PHE A 80 13.04 13.29 -6.53
N PRO A 81 13.48 13.77 -7.72
CA PRO A 81 12.60 14.44 -8.66
C PRO A 81 11.44 13.51 -9.05
N THR A 82 10.22 14.06 -9.10
CA THR A 82 9.00 13.34 -9.52
C THR A 82 9.14 12.44 -10.75
N PRO A 83 9.84 12.82 -11.85
CA PRO A 83 10.00 11.93 -13.00
C PRO A 83 10.90 10.71 -12.72
N ILE A 84 11.91 10.82 -11.85
CA ILE A 84 12.77 9.69 -11.48
C ILE A 84 12.01 8.70 -10.60
N LEU A 85 11.20 9.21 -9.67
CA LEU A 85 10.35 8.37 -8.83
C LEU A 85 9.33 7.57 -9.67
N ALA A 86 8.74 8.22 -10.69
CA ALA A 86 7.84 7.57 -11.64
C ALA A 86 8.54 6.47 -12.45
N LEU A 87 9.79 6.70 -12.88
CA LEU A 87 10.56 5.71 -13.63
C LEU A 87 10.91 4.48 -12.77
N VAL A 88 11.34 4.71 -11.52
CA VAL A 88 11.66 3.63 -10.58
C VAL A 88 10.42 2.81 -10.25
N THR A 89 9.29 3.46 -9.97
CA THR A 89 8.02 2.75 -9.70
C THR A 89 7.51 2.01 -10.94
N ALA A 90 7.60 2.59 -12.14
CA ALA A 90 7.24 1.91 -13.38
C ALA A 90 8.10 0.67 -13.63
N GLY A 91 9.42 0.77 -13.44
CA GLY A 91 10.33 -0.38 -13.56
C GLY A 91 9.99 -1.50 -12.57
N LEU A 92 9.69 -1.14 -11.31
CA LEU A 92 9.28 -2.10 -10.29
C LEU A 92 7.96 -2.79 -10.65
N VAL A 93 6.95 -2.03 -11.09
CA VAL A 93 5.64 -2.56 -11.50
C VAL A 93 5.79 -3.50 -12.69
N LEU A 94 6.61 -3.12 -13.68
CA LEU A 94 6.86 -3.93 -14.87
C LEU A 94 7.57 -5.25 -14.51
N PHE A 95 8.55 -5.20 -13.59
CA PHE A 95 9.18 -6.40 -13.04
C PHE A 95 8.18 -7.32 -12.33
N ILE A 96 7.30 -6.76 -11.48
CA ILE A 96 6.27 -7.53 -10.77
C ILE A 96 5.28 -8.15 -11.76
N ALA A 97 4.85 -7.41 -12.78
CA ALA A 97 3.93 -7.89 -13.81
C ALA A 97 4.53 -9.05 -14.60
N ILE A 98 5.80 -8.95 -15.01
CA ILE A 98 6.53 -10.03 -15.67
C ILE A 98 6.62 -11.26 -14.77
N ARG A 99 7.05 -11.10 -13.51
CA ARG A 99 7.14 -12.19 -12.54
C ARG A 99 5.79 -12.90 -12.37
N MET A 100 4.71 -12.13 -12.26
CA MET A 100 3.36 -12.65 -12.06
C MET A 100 2.86 -13.39 -13.31
N ALA A 101 3.16 -12.89 -14.50
CA ALA A 101 2.88 -13.59 -15.76
C ALA A 101 3.66 -14.91 -15.87
N TYR A 102 4.95 -14.92 -15.54
CA TYR A 102 5.75 -16.15 -15.52
C TYR A 102 5.17 -17.21 -14.58
N LYS A 103 4.77 -16.81 -13.36
CA LYS A 103 4.16 -17.72 -12.36
C LYS A 103 2.73 -18.18 -12.70
N LEU A 104 2.11 -17.58 -13.72
CA LEU A 104 0.77 -17.97 -14.18
C LEU A 104 0.86 -19.00 -15.33
N PHE A 105 1.92 -18.93 -16.14
CA PHE A 105 2.15 -19.81 -17.29
C PHE A 105 3.05 -21.02 -16.99
N ILE A 106 3.81 -20.99 -15.89
CA ILE A 106 4.56 -22.10 -15.28
C ILE A 106 4.03 -22.35 -13.87
#